data_AF-A0A946HGL1-F1
#
_entry.id   AF-A0A946HGL1-F1
#
_cell.length_a   1.000
_cell.length_b   1.000
_cell.length_c   1.000
_cell.angle_alpha   90.00
_cell.angle_beta   90.00
_cell.angle_gamma   90.00
#
_symmetry.space_group_name_H-M   'P 1'
#
loop_
_entity.id
_entity.type
_entity.pdbx_description
1 polymer ?
#
loop_
_entity_poly.entity_id
_entity_poly.type
_entity_poly.pdbx_seq_one_letter_code
_entity_poly.pdbx_strand_id
1 'polypeptide(L)'
;MTSHAEQGIKVTLVSLGKGEVAWKVDFPPVGRKDPQLTGQWKSLDQALERIKKVCSKEQVDDATAQLADERCPDSPWGGDK
;
A
#
# COMPACT_ATOMS: atom_id res chain seq x y z
N MET A 1 -24.61 -0.02 -13.66
CA MET A 1 -23.36 -0.80 -13.77
C MET A 1 -22.22 0.19 -13.91
N THR A 2 -21.45 0.39 -12.83
CA THR A 2 -20.17 1.12 -12.83
C THR A 2 -19.14 0.07 -12.35
N SER A 3 -18.56 -0.67 -13.27
CA SER A 3 -17.21 -0.44 -13.82
C SER A 3 -16.14 -0.39 -12.74
N HIS A 4 -15.31 -1.45 -12.78
CA HIS A 4 -13.97 -1.56 -12.23
C HIS A 4 -13.81 -1.55 -10.69
N ALA A 5 -14.03 -2.71 -10.10
CA ALA A 5 -13.33 -3.10 -8.88
C ALA A 5 -11.86 -3.41 -9.22
N GLU A 6 -11.09 -2.38 -9.55
CA GLU A 6 -9.61 -2.38 -9.59
C GLU A 6 -9.11 -2.46 -8.15
N GLN A 7 -9.47 -3.52 -7.42
CA GLN A 7 -9.18 -3.60 -6.00
C GLN A 7 -7.81 -4.22 -5.78
N GLY A 8 -6.77 -3.47 -6.13
CA GLY A 8 -5.41 -3.74 -5.65
C GLY A 8 -5.24 -3.27 -4.20
N ILE A 9 -4.12 -3.61 -3.60
CA ILE A 9 -3.70 -3.10 -2.29
C ILE A 9 -3.53 -1.58 -2.39
N LYS A 10 -4.05 -0.83 -1.42
CA LYS A 10 -3.97 0.65 -1.41
C LYS A 10 -3.52 1.19 -0.06
N VAL A 11 -2.92 2.37 -0.05
CA VAL A 11 -2.58 3.07 1.21
C VAL A 11 -3.64 4.12 1.50
N THR A 12 -4.21 4.06 2.70
CA THR A 12 -5.21 5.02 3.18
C THR A 12 -4.66 5.81 4.37
N LEU A 13 -4.87 7.12 4.38
CA LEU A 13 -4.56 7.96 5.54
C LEU A 13 -5.62 7.74 6.63
N VAL A 14 -5.17 7.44 7.84
CA VAL A 14 -6.01 7.29 9.03
C VAL A 14 -5.55 8.26 10.11
N SER A 15 -6.50 8.91 10.78
CA SER A 15 -6.19 9.82 11.90
C SER A 15 -6.15 9.03 13.21
N LEU A 16 -5.05 9.13 13.96
CA LEU A 16 -4.87 8.45 15.25
C LEU A 16 -5.40 9.28 16.44
N GLY A 17 -5.82 10.52 16.20
CA GLY A 17 -6.22 11.47 17.24
C GLY A 17 -5.06 12.36 17.68
N LYS A 18 -5.35 13.44 18.44
CA LYS A 18 -4.35 14.44 18.88
C LYS A 18 -3.51 15.06 17.74
N GLY A 19 -4.08 15.19 16.53
CA GLY A 19 -3.37 15.72 15.37
C GLY A 19 -2.37 14.74 14.75
N GLU A 20 -2.31 13.51 15.23
CA GLU A 20 -1.48 12.46 14.67
C GLU A 20 -2.21 11.75 13.52
N VAL A 21 -1.50 11.56 12.42
CA VAL A 21 -1.98 10.80 11.26
C VAL A 21 -1.05 9.62 11.01
N ALA A 22 -1.61 8.52 10.53
CA ALA A 22 -0.90 7.34 10.11
C ALA A 22 -1.42 6.85 8.77
N TRP A 23 -0.63 6.02 8.11
CA TRP A 23 -0.91 5.45 6.81
C TRP A 23 -1.13 3.97 7.00
N LYS A 24 -2.31 3.50 6.64
CA LYS A 24 -2.70 2.09 6.77
C LYS A 24 -2.83 1.48 5.39
N VAL A 25 -2.30 0.28 5.23
CA VAL A 25 -2.49 -0.51 4.01
C VAL A 25 -3.85 -1.21 4.09
N ASP A 26 -4.69 -0.94 3.09
CA ASP A 26 -5.99 -1.56 2.92
C ASP A 26 -5.89 -2.63 1.83
N PHE A 27 -6.44 -3.81 2.15
CA PHE A 27 -6.37 -4.98 1.27
C PHE A 27 -7.74 -5.23 0.65
N PRO A 28 -7.79 -5.71 -0.60
CA PRO A 28 -9.04 -6.12 -1.22
C PRO A 28 -9.71 -7.30 -0.48
N PRO A 29 -11.04 -7.44 -0.58
CA PRO A 29 -11.80 -8.52 0.05
C PRO A 29 -11.45 -9.91 -0.52
N VAL A 30 -10.97 -9.96 -1.77
CA VAL A 30 -10.42 -11.15 -2.41
C VAL A 30 -8.91 -10.90 -2.60
N GLY A 31 -8.09 -11.36 -1.66
CA GLY A 31 -6.64 -11.13 -1.72
C GLY A 31 -5.87 -11.59 -0.49
N ARG A 32 -4.55 -11.77 -0.67
CA ARG A 32 -3.59 -12.14 0.37
C ARG A 32 -3.56 -11.03 1.44
N LYS A 33 -3.88 -11.38 2.68
CA LYS A 33 -3.65 -10.49 3.82
C LYS A 33 -2.25 -10.76 4.34
N ASP A 34 -1.33 -9.86 4.02
CA ASP A 34 0.03 -9.97 4.51
C ASP A 34 0.13 -9.37 5.92
N PRO A 35 0.47 -10.17 6.94
CA PRO A 35 0.59 -9.68 8.32
C PRO A 35 1.66 -8.59 8.46
N GLN A 36 2.64 -8.56 7.56
CA GLN A 36 3.69 -7.54 7.52
C GLN A 36 3.18 -6.17 7.07
N LEU A 37 2.05 -6.13 6.37
CA LEU A 37 1.43 -4.93 5.84
C LEU A 37 0.19 -4.49 6.65
N THR A 38 -0.32 -5.33 7.55
CA THR A 38 -1.46 -5.02 8.46
C THR A 38 -1.09 -4.08 9.63
N GLY A 39 -0.14 -3.17 9.40
CA GLY A 39 0.31 -2.16 10.35
C GLY A 39 -0.17 -0.74 10.02
N GLN A 40 0.09 0.18 10.94
CA GLN A 40 -0.07 1.62 10.75
C GLN A 40 1.31 2.25 10.66
N TRP A 41 1.57 2.99 9.59
CA TRP A 41 2.86 3.62 9.33
C TRP A 41 2.79 5.10 9.66
N LYS A 42 3.80 5.62 10.36
CA LYS A 42 3.88 7.05 10.69
C LYS A 42 4.15 7.93 9.45
N SER A 43 4.62 7.31 8.37
CA SER A 43 5.00 8.01 7.15
C SER A 43 4.52 7.23 5.93
N LEU A 44 4.06 7.96 4.91
CA LEU A 44 3.62 7.40 3.64
C LEU A 44 4.73 6.58 2.98
N ASP A 45 5.95 7.12 2.95
CA ASP A 45 7.15 6.46 2.42
C ASP A 45 7.38 5.08 3.06
N GLN A 46 7.25 4.96 4.38
CA GLN A 46 7.39 3.66 5.06
C GLN A 46 6.31 2.66 4.64
N ALA A 47 5.06 3.13 4.46
CA ALA A 47 3.98 2.27 3.98
C ALA A 47 4.24 1.79 2.55
N LEU A 48 4.63 2.71 1.66
CA LEU A 48 4.92 2.42 0.26
C LEU A 48 6.13 1.50 0.11
N GLU A 49 7.23 1.78 0.82
CA GLU A 49 8.43 0.93 0.80
C GLU A 49 8.11 -0.50 1.23
N ARG A 50 7.28 -0.68 2.27
CA ARG A 50 6.87 -2.00 2.72
C ARG A 50 5.97 -2.70 1.73
N ILE A 51 5.04 -1.99 1.11
CA ILE A 51 4.23 -2.55 0.03
C ILE A 51 5.13 -3.01 -1.12
N LYS A 52 6.07 -2.17 -1.57
CA LYS A 52 7.02 -2.55 -2.62
C LYS A 52 7.84 -3.78 -2.24
N LYS A 53 8.25 -3.93 -0.99
CA LYS A 53 9.04 -5.09 -0.51
C LYS A 53 8.28 -6.42 -0.39
N VAL A 54 6.97 -6.37 -0.25
CA VAL A 54 6.15 -7.56 0.09
C VAL A 54 5.22 -7.95 -1.07
N CYS A 55 4.78 -6.98 -1.86
CA CYS A 55 3.83 -7.18 -2.93
C CYS A 55 4.45 -6.84 -4.28
N SER A 56 3.98 -7.52 -5.32
CA SER A 56 4.27 -7.14 -6.70
C SER A 56 3.43 -5.94 -7.11
N LYS A 57 3.94 -5.14 -8.06
CA LYS A 57 3.26 -3.94 -8.59
C LYS A 57 1.83 -4.25 -9.06
N GLU A 58 1.65 -5.40 -9.70
CA GLU A 58 0.37 -5.95 -10.19
C GLU A 58 -0.66 -6.28 -9.10
N GLN A 59 -0.25 -6.43 -7.84
CA GLN A 59 -1.16 -6.67 -6.71
C GLN A 59 -1.62 -5.36 -6.05
N VAL A 60 -1.00 -4.24 -6.40
CA VAL A 60 -1.24 -2.92 -5.83
C VAL A 60 -2.09 -2.11 -6.80
N ASP A 61 -2.94 -1.26 -6.25
CA ASP A 61 -3.72 -0.32 -7.05
C ASP A 61 -2.80 0.58 -7.87
N ASP A 62 -3.14 0.85 -9.14
CA ASP A 62 -2.29 1.60 -10.06
C ASP A 62 -1.89 2.97 -9.50
N ALA A 63 -2.80 3.64 -8.78
CA ALA A 63 -2.50 4.92 -8.14
C ALA A 63 -1.50 4.77 -6.98
N THR A 64 -1.64 3.71 -6.17
CA THR A 64 -0.70 3.44 -5.07
C THR A 64 0.65 2.98 -5.61
N ALA A 65 0.67 2.19 -6.69
CA ALA A 65 1.89 1.76 -7.35
C ALA A 65 2.64 2.94 -7.97
N GLN A 66 1.94 3.85 -8.64
CA GLN A 66 2.53 5.05 -9.22
C GLN A 66 3.08 5.97 -8.13
N LEU A 67 2.35 6.14 -7.02
CA LEU A 67 2.81 6.91 -5.87
C LEU A 67 4.05 6.29 -5.21
N ALA A 68 4.12 4.96 -5.11
CA ALA A 68 5.28 4.24 -4.59
C ALA A 68 6.50 4.34 -5.51
N ASP A 69 6.28 4.46 -6.82
CA ASP A 69 7.34 4.66 -7.80
C ASP A 69 7.90 6.09 -7.75
N GLU A 70 7.01 7.09 -7.64
CA GLU A 70 7.38 8.50 -7.52
C GLU A 70 8.10 8.78 -6.19
N ARG A 71 7.58 8.27 -5.08
CA ARG A 71 8.10 8.55 -3.73
C ARG A 71 9.30 7.70 -3.36
N CYS A 72 9.30 6.43 -3.77
CA CYS A 72 10.34 5.47 -3.40
C CYS A 72 10.97 4.82 -4.65
N PRO A 73 11.57 5.59 -5.59
CA PRO A 73 12.12 5.05 -6.83
C PRO A 73 13.27 4.05 -6.58
N ASP A 74 14.05 4.24 -5.52
CA ASP A 74 15.15 3.36 -5.12
C ASP A 74 14.73 1.99 -4.60
N SER A 75 13.47 1.83 -4.16
CA SER A 75 12.99 0.55 -3.65
C SER A 75 12.40 -0.29 -4.79
N PRO A 76 13.01 -1.43 -5.15
CA PRO A 76 12.44 -2.31 -6.16
C PRO A 76 11.16 -2.97 -5.63
N TRP A 77 10.26 -3.30 -6.55
CA TRP A 77 9.12 -4.15 -6.28
C TRP A 77 9.61 -5.58 -6.00
N GLY A 78 9.73 -5.93 -4.73
CA GLY A 78 10.08 -7.23 -4.20
C GLY A 78 8.85 -8.11 -4.08
N GLY A 79 8.58 -8.87 -5.13
CA GLY A 79 7.81 -10.11 -5.11
C GLY A 79 8.74 -11.31 -5.33
N ASP A 80 9.95 -11.31 -4.75
CA ASP A 80 10.86 -12.45 -4.87
C ASP A 80 10.58 -13.45 -3.74
N LYS A 81 9.87 -14.51 -4.15
CA LYS A 81 9.89 -15.89 -3.63
C LYS A 81 8.70 -16.41 -2.83
#